data_AF-U5Q3Q1-F1
#
_entry.id   AF-U5Q3Q1-F1
#
_cell.length_a   1.000
_cell.length_b   1.000
_cell.length_c   1.000
_cell.angle_alpha   90.00
_cell.angle_beta   90.00
_cell.angle_gamma   90.00
#
_symmetry.space_group_name_H-M   'P 1'
#
loop_
_entity.id
_entity.type
_entity.pdbx_description
1 polymer ?
#
loop_
_entity_poly.entity_id
_entity_poly.type
_entity_poly.pdbx_seq_one_letter_code
_entity_poly.pdbx_strand_id
1 'polypeptide(L)'
;MKTREVIDNLAGGMWLVNTGIFRHATFVIYIFFLVILYIGMNFGIDSSQVTERRNVQILKDLKADYTGKTARLLYQSKRLEVELKLTEYNSTLKSPQEPPRRVIIEK
;
A
#
# COMPACT_ATOMS: atom_id res chain seq x y z
N MET A 1 -19.60 64.18 4.47
CA MET A 1 -20.45 63.32 5.31
C MET A 1 -21.02 62.13 4.53
N LYS A 2 -21.58 62.32 3.32
CA LYS A 2 -22.10 61.23 2.46
C LYS A 2 -21.13 60.11 2.08
N THR A 3 -19.84 60.39 1.89
CA THR A 3 -18.86 59.37 1.45
C THR A 3 -18.50 58.37 2.55
N ARG A 4 -18.51 58.78 3.83
CA ARG A 4 -18.28 57.87 4.96
C ARG A 4 -19.46 56.92 5.14
N GLU A 5 -20.69 57.42 5.01
CA GLU A 5 -21.90 56.59 5.00
C GLU A 5 -21.89 55.52 3.89
N VAL A 6 -21.40 55.86 2.69
CA VAL A 6 -21.32 54.88 1.59
C VAL A 6 -20.31 53.77 1.89
N ILE A 7 -19.17 54.11 2.51
CA ILE A 7 -18.13 53.14 2.87
C ILE A 7 -18.59 52.27 4.05
N ASP A 8 -19.26 52.84 5.04
CA ASP A 8 -19.81 52.10 6.18
C ASP A 8 -20.96 51.16 5.75
N ASN A 9 -21.78 51.57 4.78
CA ASN A 9 -22.83 50.71 4.19
C ASN A 9 -22.25 49.60 3.28
N LEU A 10 -21.08 49.82 2.67
CA LEU A 10 -20.32 48.82 1.91
C LEU A 10 -19.64 47.80 2.83
N ALA A 11 -19.03 48.26 3.92
CA ALA A 11 -18.39 47.41 4.93
C ALA A 11 -19.42 46.61 5.75
N GLY A 12 -20.63 47.15 5.95
CA GLY A 12 -21.71 46.52 6.71
C GLY A 12 -22.51 45.44 5.98
N GLY A 13 -22.15 45.06 4.75
CA GLY A 13 -22.86 44.02 3.99
C GLY A 13 -24.27 44.40 3.54
N MET A 14 -24.71 45.64 3.79
CA MET A 14 -26.06 46.12 3.45
C MET A 14 -26.24 46.32 1.94
N TRP A 15 -25.15 46.51 1.20
CA TRP A 15 -25.15 46.51 -0.27
C TRP A 15 -25.53 45.15 -0.88
N LEU A 16 -25.18 44.03 -0.22
CA LEU A 16 -25.60 42.68 -0.65
C LEU A 16 -27.11 42.46 -0.46
N VAL A 17 -27.68 43.04 0.60
CA VAL A 17 -29.11 42.96 0.93
C VAL A 17 -29.95 43.71 -0.11
N ASN A 18 -29.47 44.85 -0.58
CA ASN A 18 -30.24 45.74 -1.46
C ASN A 18 -30.20 45.37 -2.95
N THR A 19 -29.30 44.46 -3.36
CA THR A 19 -29.05 44.10 -4.77
C THR A 19 -29.72 42.81 -5.23
N GLY A 20 -30.56 42.17 -4.40
CA GLY A 20 -31.28 40.94 -4.78
C GLY A 20 -30.38 39.69 -4.93
N ILE A 21 -29.08 39.82 -4.65
CA ILE A 21 -28.09 38.75 -4.72
C ILE A 21 -28.36 37.65 -3.68
N PHE A 22 -29.04 37.97 -2.57
CA PHE A 22 -29.52 36.96 -1.61
C PHE A 22 -30.39 35.88 -2.24
N ARG A 23 -31.08 36.16 -3.35
CA ARG A 23 -31.87 35.16 -4.08
C ARG A 23 -30.99 34.08 -4.71
N HIS A 24 -29.72 34.37 -4.99
CA HIS A 24 -28.74 33.44 -5.56
C HIS A 24 -27.66 33.02 -4.55
N ALA A 25 -27.58 33.65 -3.38
CA ALA A 25 -26.63 33.30 -2.32
C ALA A 25 -26.79 31.83 -1.87
N THR A 26 -28.03 31.34 -1.77
CA THR A 26 -28.32 29.93 -1.47
C THR A 26 -27.77 28.98 -2.54
N PHE A 27 -27.82 29.38 -3.82
CA PHE A 27 -27.27 28.60 -4.92
C PHE A 27 -25.74 28.55 -4.88
N VAL A 28 -25.08 29.68 -4.59
CA VAL A 28 -23.62 29.73 -4.46
C VAL A 28 -23.14 28.88 -3.28
N ILE A 29 -23.81 28.96 -2.13
CA ILE A 29 -23.52 28.12 -0.95
C ILE A 29 -23.72 26.64 -1.27
N TYR A 30 -24.77 26.29 -2.02
CA TYR A 30 -25.02 24.92 -2.44
C TYR A 30 -23.90 24.36 -3.31
N ILE A 31 -23.42 25.12 -4.30
CA ILE A 31 -22.28 24.73 -5.14
C ILE A 31 -21.00 24.61 -4.31
N PHE A 32 -20.76 25.55 -3.40
CA PHE A 32 -19.58 25.52 -2.53
C PHE A 32 -19.58 24.28 -1.64
N PHE A 33 -20.73 23.91 -1.09
CA PHE A 33 -20.90 22.68 -0.34
C PHE A 33 -20.62 21.43 -1.19
N LEU A 34 -21.13 21.38 -2.43
CA LEU A 34 -20.84 20.29 -3.37
C LEU A 34 -19.34 20.15 -3.67
N VAL A 35 -18.64 21.28 -3.83
CA VAL A 35 -17.18 21.28 -4.07
C VAL A 35 -16.42 20.75 -2.86
N ILE A 36 -16.77 21.18 -1.65
CA ILE A 36 -16.15 20.67 -0.42
C ILE A 36 -16.40 19.16 -0.27
N LEU A 37 -17.64 18.73 -0.52
CA LEU A 37 -18.01 17.32 -0.45
C LEU A 37 -17.22 16.50 -1.49
N TYR A 38 -17.10 17.01 -2.71
CA TYR A 38 -16.31 16.38 -3.78
C TYR A 38 -14.83 16.24 -3.42
N ILE A 39 -14.22 17.29 -2.86
CA ILE A 39 -12.83 17.25 -2.40
C ILE A 39 -12.67 16.22 -1.28
N GLY A 40 -13.60 16.20 -0.32
CA GLY A 40 -13.59 15.24 0.79
C GLY A 40 -13.70 13.79 0.31
N MET A 41 -14.58 13.51 -0.65
CA MET A 41 -14.73 12.17 -1.24
C MET A 41 -13.47 11.74 -2.01
N ASN A 42 -12.86 12.64 -2.80
CA ASN A 42 -11.63 12.34 -3.53
C ASN A 42 -10.46 12.00 -2.59
N PHE A 43 -10.30 12.75 -1.50
CA PHE A 43 -9.23 12.51 -0.54
C PHE A 43 -9.31 11.12 0.11
N GLY A 44 -10.52 10.62 0.36
CA GLY A 44 -10.71 9.27 0.91
C GLY A 44 -10.26 8.17 -0.05
N ILE A 45 -10.52 8.34 -1.34
CA ILE A 45 -10.20 7.36 -2.39
C ILE A 45 -8.69 7.20 -2.58
N ASP A 46 -7.93 8.30 -2.53
CA ASP A 46 -6.48 8.26 -2.71
C ASP A 46 -5.79 7.50 -1.56
N SER A 47 -6.26 7.67 -0.33
CA SER A 47 -5.69 6.98 0.85
C SER A 47 -5.90 5.46 0.81
N SER A 48 -7.05 5.01 0.28
CA SER A 48 -7.38 3.60 0.12
C SER A 48 -6.49 2.95 -0.93
N GLN A 49 -6.32 3.59 -2.10
CA GLN A 49 -5.50 3.05 -3.18
C GLN A 49 -4.02 2.90 -2.80
N VAL A 50 -3.46 3.85 -2.06
CA VAL A 50 -2.07 3.77 -1.56
C VAL A 50 -1.91 2.59 -0.61
N THR A 51 -2.89 2.38 0.28
CA THR A 51 -2.88 1.29 1.26
C THR A 51 -2.99 -0.07 0.57
N GLU A 52 -3.87 -0.21 -0.42
CA GLU A 52 -3.99 -1.44 -1.19
C GLU A 52 -2.72 -1.82 -1.93
N ARG A 53 -2.07 -0.86 -2.60
CA ARG A 53 -0.81 -1.12 -3.31
C ARG A 53 0.28 -1.62 -2.35
N ARG A 54 0.38 -1.03 -1.16
CA ARG A 54 1.31 -1.47 -0.12
C ARG A 54 1.01 -2.89 0.36
N ASN A 55 -0.28 -3.21 0.59
CA ASN A 55 -0.70 -4.53 1.02
C ASN A 55 -0.39 -5.61 -0.03
N VAL A 56 -0.61 -5.32 -1.31
CA VAL A 56 -0.26 -6.23 -2.41
C VAL A 56 1.24 -6.52 -2.44
N GLN A 57 2.08 -5.52 -2.20
CA GLN A 57 3.53 -5.72 -2.14
C GLN A 57 3.93 -6.62 -0.96
N ILE A 58 3.41 -6.34 0.24
CA ILE A 58 3.66 -7.15 1.44
C ILE A 58 3.23 -8.61 1.22
N LEU A 59 2.07 -8.84 0.59
CA LEU A 59 1.60 -10.19 0.27
C LEU A 59 2.52 -10.93 -0.70
N LYS A 60 3.08 -10.24 -1.70
CA LYS A 60 4.04 -10.84 -2.64
C LYS A 60 5.32 -11.25 -1.92
N ASP A 61 5.86 -10.40 -1.06
CA ASP A 61 7.08 -10.67 -0.30
C ASP A 61 6.87 -11.84 0.66
N LEU A 62 5.72 -11.86 1.37
CA LEU A 62 5.36 -12.95 2.27
C LEU A 62 5.21 -14.28 1.54
N LYS A 63 4.60 -14.28 0.35
CA LYS A 63 4.48 -15.47 -0.49
C LYS A 63 5.86 -16.00 -0.94
N ALA A 64 6.78 -15.10 -1.29
CA ALA A 64 8.14 -15.48 -1.67
C ALA A 64 8.88 -16.13 -0.49
N ASP A 65 8.81 -15.54 0.71
CA ASP A 65 9.45 -16.06 1.91
C ASP A 65 8.86 -17.42 2.32
N TYR A 66 7.53 -17.56 2.30
CA TYR A 66 6.84 -18.83 2.56
C TYR A 66 7.31 -19.93 1.60
N THR A 67 7.40 -19.61 0.30
CA THR A 67 7.82 -20.56 -0.73
C THR A 67 9.28 -20.98 -0.50
N GLY A 68 10.16 -20.02 -0.19
CA GLY A 68 11.56 -20.28 0.12
C GLY A 68 11.74 -21.17 1.34
N LYS A 69 11.04 -20.89 2.44
CA LYS A 69 11.07 -21.73 3.65
C LYS A 69 10.55 -23.13 3.39
N THR A 70 9.42 -23.24 2.68
CA THR A 70 8.83 -24.53 2.32
C THR A 70 9.79 -25.38 1.49
N ALA A 71 10.42 -24.79 0.47
CA ALA A 71 11.42 -25.48 -0.35
C ALA A 71 12.62 -25.96 0.48
N ARG A 72 13.11 -25.14 1.42
CA ARG A 72 14.21 -25.51 2.33
C ARG A 72 13.84 -26.69 3.23
N LEU A 73 12.63 -26.68 3.79
CA LEU A 73 12.14 -27.77 4.63
C LEU A 73 11.97 -29.07 3.84
N LEU A 74 11.44 -28.99 2.60
CA LEU A 74 11.34 -30.16 1.72
C LEU A 74 12.71 -30.76 1.39
N TYR A 75 13.71 -29.90 1.13
CA TYR A 75 15.07 -30.36 0.88
C TYR A 75 15.67 -31.08 2.11
N GLN A 76 15.48 -30.50 3.30
CA GLN A 76 15.91 -31.12 4.55
C GLN A 76 15.19 -32.46 4.81
N SER A 77 13.88 -32.52 4.58
CA SER A 77 13.09 -33.74 4.72
C SER A 77 13.54 -34.84 3.75
N LYS A 78 13.78 -34.51 2.47
CA LYS A 78 14.33 -35.47 1.50
C LYS A 78 15.70 -35.99 1.91
N ARG A 79 16.59 -35.11 2.38
CA ARG A 79 17.90 -35.53 2.88
C ARG A 79 17.75 -36.50 4.05
N LEU A 80 16.84 -36.21 4.99
CA LEU A 80 16.57 -37.05 6.14
C LEU A 80 15.99 -38.42 5.74
N GLU A 81 15.09 -38.45 4.75
CA GLU A 81 14.55 -39.70 4.19
C GLU A 81 15.65 -40.55 3.53
N VAL A 82 16.56 -39.92 2.78
CA VAL A 82 17.71 -40.61 2.18
C VAL A 82 18.64 -41.17 3.25
N GLU A 83 18.91 -40.41 4.31
CA GLU A 83 19.73 -40.87 5.45
C GLU A 83 19.09 -42.09 6.14
N LEU A 84 17.77 -42.06 6.40
CA LEU A 84 17.04 -43.19 6.98
C LEU A 84 17.14 -44.45 6.10
N LYS A 85 16.92 -44.32 4.78
CA LYS A 85 17.05 -45.45 3.84
C LYS A 85 18.47 -46.00 3.80
N LEU A 86 19.49 -45.14 3.81
CA LEU A 86 20.88 -45.58 3.84
C LEU A 86 21.21 -46.38 5.11
N THR A 87 20.66 -45.98 6.26
CA THR A 87 20.81 -46.75 7.50
C THR A 87 20.07 -48.09 7.46
N GLU A 88 18.87 -48.14 6.87
CA GLU A 88 18.09 -49.38 6.71
C GLU A 88 18.83 -50.42 5.85
N TYR A 89 19.52 -49.98 4.80
CA TYR A 89 20.31 -50.86 3.92
C TYR A 89 21.73 -51.17 4.43
N ASN A 90 22.04 -50.89 5.70
CA ASN A 90 23.39 -51.08 6.29
C ASN A 90 24.52 -50.43 5.47
N SER A 91 24.25 -49.28 4.85
CA SER A 91 25.23 -48.59 4.04
C SER A 91 26.33 -47.97 4.91
N THR A 92 27.60 -48.13 4.49
CA THR A 92 28.77 -47.47 5.10
C THR A 92 29.00 -46.04 4.59
N LEU A 93 28.14 -45.55 3.70
CA LEU A 93 28.24 -44.20 3.13
C LEU A 93 27.97 -43.14 4.21
N LYS A 94 28.96 -42.29 4.45
CA LYS A 94 28.84 -41.13 5.35
C LYS A 94 28.37 -39.92 4.56
N SER A 95 27.54 -39.08 5.18
CA SER A 95 27.16 -37.79 4.60
C SER A 95 28.43 -37.00 4.27
N PRO A 96 28.58 -36.49 3.04
CA PRO A 96 29.71 -35.64 2.67
C PRO A 96 29.77 -34.41 3.59
N GLN A 97 30.89 -34.22 4.26
CA GLN A 97 31.18 -33.03 5.08
C GLN A 97 31.81 -31.91 4.25
N GLU A 98 32.44 -32.26 3.13
CA GLU A 98 33.10 -31.31 2.25
C GLU A 98 32.26 -31.02 0.99
N PRO A 99 32.23 -29.75 0.53
CA PRO A 99 31.56 -29.41 -0.72
C PRO A 99 32.22 -30.14 -1.91
N PRO A 100 31.46 -30.51 -2.95
CA PRO A 100 31.99 -31.22 -4.09
C PRO A 100 33.07 -30.38 -4.78
N ARG A 101 34.29 -30.94 -4.90
CA ARG A 101 35.39 -30.33 -5.65
C ARG A 101 35.41 -30.88 -7.06
N ARG A 102 35.74 -30.02 -8.02
CA ARG A 102 35.98 -30.42 -9.40
C ARG A 102 37.24 -31.30 -9.44
N VAL A 103 37.07 -32.57 -9.76
CA VAL A 103 38.21 -33.49 -9.97
C VAL A 103 38.82 -33.15 -11.32
N ILE A 104 40.04 -32.64 -11.32
CA ILE A 104 40.84 -32.45 -12.53
C ILE A 104 41.67 -33.73 -12.67
N ILE A 105 41.35 -34.54 -13.67
CA ILE A 105 42.10 -35.77 -13.98
C ILE A 105 43.18 -35.35 -14.98
N GLU A 106 44.44 -35.35 -14.58
CA GLU A 106 45.57 -35.25 -15.50
C GLU A 106 45.69 -36.55 -16.29
N LYS A 107 45.88 -36.41 -17.60
CA LYS A 107 45.79 -37.49 -18.58
C LYS A 107 47.12 -38.20 -18.76
#